data_AF-A0A428SXM0-F1
#
_entry.id   AF-A0A428SXM0-F1
#
_cell.length_a   1.000
_cell.length_b   1.000
_cell.length_c   1.000
_cell.angle_alpha   90.00
_cell.angle_beta   90.00
_cell.angle_gamma   90.00
#
_symmetry.space_group_name_H-M   'P 1'
#
loop_
_entity.id
_entity.type
_entity.pdbx_description
1 polymer ?
#
loop_
_entity_poly.entity_id
_entity_poly.type
_entity_poly.pdbx_seq_one_letter_code
_entity_poly.pdbx_strand_id
1 'polypeptide(L)'
;MALLNFTLSEEGVSAFRDALICLNKFSDDVSLEARKDSFVLTTLNTSKSAYASVKFATGKFFSRYQYQGSRQFRDRFYCTLYIRALISLFRSRTATDTQRDVEKQTLIDRCDVAIEDGEGIQSRFIARLIFRNGLTSTHRLPF
;
A
#
# COMPACT_ATOMS: atom_id res chain seq x y z
N MET A 1 1.63 9.40 16.12
CA MET A 1 0.77 8.20 16.21
C MET A 1 0.16 8.01 14.83
N ALA A 2 0.21 6.80 14.27
CA ALA A 2 -0.24 6.56 12.90
C ALA A 2 -1.77 6.75 12.77
N LEU A 3 -2.19 7.51 11.78
CA LEU A 3 -3.61 7.81 11.50
C LEU A 3 -4.34 6.64 10.85
N LEU A 4 -3.61 5.79 10.13
CA LEU A 4 -4.11 4.58 9.52
C LEU A 4 -3.09 3.47 9.73
N ASN A 5 -3.57 2.32 10.19
CA ASN A 5 -2.82 1.07 10.15
C ASN A 5 -3.63 0.02 9.42
N PHE A 6 -3.02 -0.71 8.50
CA PHE A 6 -3.64 -1.88 7.89
C PHE A 6 -2.64 -3.00 7.64
N THR A 7 -3.15 -4.23 7.54
CA THR A 7 -2.34 -5.41 7.24
C THR A 7 -2.90 -6.11 6.01
N LEU A 8 -2.00 -6.45 5.09
CA LEU A 8 -2.27 -7.26 3.91
C LEU A 8 -1.76 -8.68 4.15
N SER A 9 -2.57 -9.70 3.80
CA SER A 9 -2.09 -11.08 3.64
C SER A 9 -1.21 -11.18 2.40
N GLU A 10 -0.59 -12.34 2.18
CA GLU A 10 0.14 -12.66 0.94
C GLU A 10 -0.71 -12.41 -0.32
N GLU A 11 -1.95 -12.90 -0.36
CA GLU A 11 -2.87 -12.66 -1.48
C GLU A 11 -3.25 -11.19 -1.58
N GLY A 12 -3.47 -10.54 -0.43
CA GLY A 12 -3.75 -9.10 -0.35
C GLY A 12 -2.61 -8.27 -0.91
N VAL A 13 -1.36 -8.65 -0.67
CA VAL A 13 -0.17 -8.00 -1.23
C VAL A 13 -0.15 -8.10 -2.76
N SER A 14 -0.40 -9.30 -3.31
CA SER A 14 -0.45 -9.47 -4.77
C SER A 14 -1.57 -8.64 -5.40
N ALA A 15 -2.79 -8.74 -4.86
CA ALA A 15 -3.95 -8.01 -5.38
C ALA A 15 -3.77 -6.49 -5.28
N PHE A 16 -3.19 -6.01 -4.18
CA PHE A 16 -2.88 -4.58 -4.00
C PHE A 16 -1.85 -4.10 -5.03
N ARG A 17 -0.80 -4.90 -5.26
CA ARG A 17 0.21 -4.60 -6.28
C ARG A 17 -0.37 -4.58 -7.69
N ASP A 18 -1.23 -5.53 -8.03
CA ASP A 18 -1.84 -5.61 -9.36
C ASP A 18 -2.78 -4.42 -9.62
N ALA A 19 -3.52 -3.98 -8.58
CA ALA A 19 -4.28 -2.74 -8.63
C ALA A 19 -3.38 -1.51 -8.91
N LEU A 20 -2.24 -1.40 -8.23
CA LEU A 20 -1.27 -0.33 -8.50
C LEU A 20 -0.71 -0.39 -9.91
N ILE A 21 -0.36 -1.58 -10.42
CA ILE A 21 0.12 -1.76 -11.80
C ILE A 21 -0.94 -1.35 -12.82
N CYS A 22 -2.21 -1.66 -12.55
CA CYS A 22 -3.33 -1.22 -13.38
C CYS A 22 -3.44 0.31 -13.42
N LEU A 23 -3.41 0.95 -12.26
CA LEU A 23 -3.49 2.42 -12.14
C LEU A 23 -2.28 3.13 -12.75
N ASN A 24 -1.09 2.52 -12.72
CA ASN A 24 0.14 3.05 -13.33
C ASN A 24 0.04 3.20 -14.86
N LYS A 25 -0.95 2.56 -15.50
CA LYS A 25 -1.22 2.77 -16.93
C LYS A 25 -1.81 4.15 -17.25
N PHE A 26 -2.32 4.85 -16.25
CA PHE A 26 -3.00 6.14 -16.40
C PHE A 26 -2.13 7.31 -15.93
N SER A 27 -1.41 7.16 -14.82
CA SER A 27 -0.53 8.19 -14.27
C SER A 27 0.60 7.57 -13.46
N ASP A 28 1.68 8.34 -13.30
CA ASP A 28 2.79 8.01 -12.41
C ASP A 28 2.48 8.31 -10.93
N ASP A 29 1.37 9.01 -10.65
CA ASP A 29 0.89 9.30 -9.29
C ASP A 29 -0.38 8.51 -8.96
N VAL A 30 -0.45 8.04 -7.71
CA VAL A 30 -1.65 7.43 -7.14
C VAL A 30 -2.08 8.16 -5.88
N SER A 31 -3.37 8.41 -5.82
CA SER A 31 -4.05 9.07 -4.72
C SER A 31 -4.70 8.04 -3.82
N LEU A 32 -4.37 8.05 -2.54
CA LEU A 32 -4.89 7.16 -1.52
C LEU A 32 -5.92 7.92 -0.68
N GLU A 33 -7.15 7.40 -0.61
CA GLU A 33 -8.17 7.87 0.32
C GLU A 33 -8.47 6.77 1.35
N ALA A 34 -8.38 7.13 2.64
CA ALA A 34 -8.68 6.23 3.75
C ALA A 34 -9.81 6.78 4.62
N ARG A 35 -10.78 5.91 4.93
CA ARG A 35 -11.90 6.15 5.85
C ARG A 35 -12.09 4.93 6.73
N LYS A 36 -12.95 5.01 7.75
CA LYS A 36 -13.22 3.88 8.68
C LYS A 36 -13.63 2.58 7.97
N ASP A 37 -14.42 2.68 6.91
CA ASP A 37 -15.07 1.57 6.20
C ASP A 37 -14.63 1.43 4.73
N SER A 38 -13.76 2.32 4.24
CA SER A 38 -13.31 2.29 2.85
C SER A 38 -11.86 2.70 2.69
N PHE A 39 -11.16 1.98 1.83
CA PHE A 39 -9.85 2.39 1.31
C PHE A 39 -9.93 2.44 -0.21
N VAL A 40 -9.54 3.57 -0.81
CA VAL A 40 -9.67 3.81 -2.26
C VAL A 40 -8.35 4.28 -2.82
N LEU A 41 -7.91 3.67 -3.92
CA LEU A 41 -6.84 4.18 -4.75
C LEU A 41 -7.45 4.81 -6.00
N THR A 42 -7.01 6.02 -6.32
CA THR A 42 -7.50 6.76 -7.49
C THR A 42 -6.34 7.34 -8.27
N THR A 43 -6.55 7.56 -9.55
CA THR A 43 -5.58 8.25 -10.39
C THR A 43 -6.30 8.99 -11.51
N LEU A 44 -5.69 10.06 -11.98
CA LEU A 44 -6.15 10.87 -13.09
C LEU A 44 -4.98 11.05 -14.05
N ASN A 45 -5.19 10.77 -15.33
CA ASN A 45 -4.13 10.97 -16.32
C ASN A 45 -3.78 12.47 -16.48
N THR A 46 -2.62 12.75 -17.09
CA THR A 46 -2.07 14.11 -17.21
C THR A 46 -2.99 15.09 -17.96
N SER A 47 -3.73 14.61 -18.97
CA SER A 47 -4.71 15.41 -19.72
C SER A 47 -6.06 15.56 -19.01
N LYS A 48 -6.24 14.99 -17.81
CA LYS A 48 -7.47 15.02 -17.02
C LYS A 48 -8.70 14.44 -17.74
N SER A 49 -8.48 13.53 -18.67
CA SER A 49 -9.51 12.92 -19.52
C SER A 49 -9.85 11.49 -19.14
N ALA A 50 -9.03 10.82 -18.32
CA ALA A 50 -9.25 9.46 -17.87
C ALA A 50 -8.99 9.34 -16.37
N TYR A 51 -10.02 8.88 -15.65
CA TYR A 51 -10.00 8.63 -14.21
C TYR A 51 -10.15 7.13 -13.96
N ALA A 52 -9.32 6.59 -13.08
CA ALA A 52 -9.41 5.20 -12.65
C ALA A 52 -9.43 5.12 -11.11
N SER A 53 -10.21 4.18 -10.58
CA SER A 53 -10.43 4.01 -9.15
C SER A 53 -10.55 2.54 -8.78
N VAL A 54 -9.85 2.13 -7.74
CA VAL A 54 -9.96 0.80 -7.13
C VAL A 54 -10.35 0.99 -5.67
N LYS A 55 -11.50 0.44 -5.29
CA LYS A 55 -12.01 0.48 -3.91
C LYS A 55 -11.86 -0.88 -3.26
N PHE A 56 -11.28 -0.90 -2.07
CA PHE A 56 -11.08 -2.09 -1.25
C PHE A 56 -12.08 -2.09 -0.10
N ALA A 57 -12.82 -3.20 0.04
CA ALA A 57 -13.73 -3.40 1.16
C ALA A 57 -12.93 -3.70 2.43
N THR A 58 -12.89 -2.76 3.38
CA THR A 58 -11.89 -2.81 4.46
C THR A 58 -12.00 -4.05 5.35
N GLY A 59 -13.23 -4.46 5.66
CA GLY A 59 -13.50 -5.65 6.48
C GLY A 59 -13.35 -7.00 5.77
N LYS A 60 -12.99 -7.02 4.48
CA LYS A 60 -12.77 -8.27 3.72
C LYS A 60 -11.37 -8.37 3.13
N PHE A 61 -10.83 -7.24 2.65
CA PHE A 61 -9.56 -7.21 1.94
C PHE A 61 -8.35 -7.18 2.87
N PHE A 62 -8.43 -6.42 3.97
CA PHE A 62 -7.34 -6.33 4.93
C PHE A 62 -7.59 -7.30 6.07
N SER A 63 -6.54 -7.97 6.54
CA SER A 63 -6.63 -8.82 7.75
C SER A 63 -6.78 -7.98 9.01
N ARG A 64 -6.29 -6.73 8.98
CA ARG A 64 -6.53 -5.71 9.99
C ARG A 64 -6.66 -4.36 9.31
N TYR A 65 -7.61 -3.55 9.73
CA TYR A 65 -7.76 -2.17 9.27
C TYR A 65 -8.19 -1.29 10.44
N GLN A 66 -7.41 -0.25 10.74
CA GLN A 66 -7.64 0.66 11.86
C GLN A 66 -7.37 2.09 11.42
N TYR A 67 -8.45 2.82 11.19
CA TYR A 67 -8.41 4.24 10.90
C TYR A 67 -8.76 5.03 12.16
N GLN A 68 -7.82 5.84 12.63
CA GLN A 68 -8.00 6.73 13.78
C GLN A 68 -8.27 8.17 13.34
N GLY A 69 -7.83 8.53 12.14
CA GLY A 69 -7.88 9.92 11.65
C GLY A 69 -6.95 10.84 12.43
N SER A 70 -6.88 12.10 12.01
CA SER A 70 -6.19 13.16 12.76
C SER A 70 -7.21 14.19 13.27
N ARG A 71 -6.78 15.14 14.11
CA ARG A 71 -7.65 16.26 14.52
C ARG A 71 -8.19 17.06 13.33
N GLN A 72 -7.41 17.18 12.26
CA GLN A 72 -7.79 17.85 11.01
C GLN A 72 -8.57 16.94 10.07
N PHE A 73 -8.30 15.63 10.10
CA PHE A 73 -8.85 14.62 9.19
C PHE A 73 -9.60 13.55 9.98
N ARG A 74 -10.75 13.92 10.56
CA ARG A 74 -11.55 13.00 11.41
C ARG A 74 -12.20 11.86 10.64
N ASP A 75 -12.71 12.16 9.45
CA ASP A 75 -13.59 11.23 8.71
C ASP A 75 -12.94 10.66 7.45
N ARG A 76 -11.91 11.33 6.92
CA ARG A 76 -11.16 10.91 5.75
C ARG A 76 -9.74 11.45 5.78
N PHE A 77 -8.80 10.64 5.31
CA PHE A 77 -7.43 11.04 5.04
C PHE A 77 -7.12 10.86 3.56
N TYR A 78 -6.27 11.73 3.01
CA TYR A 78 -5.84 11.67 1.63
C TYR A 78 -4.34 11.95 1.51
N CYS A 79 -3.64 11.17 0.68
CA CYS A 79 -2.29 11.51 0.21
C CYS A 79 -2.06 11.07 -1.24
N THR A 80 -1.01 11.61 -1.85
CA THR A 80 -0.58 11.22 -3.19
C THR A 80 0.83 10.65 -3.14
N LEU A 81 1.07 9.52 -3.79
CA LEU A 81 2.35 8.82 -3.78
C LEU A 81 2.80 8.51 -5.20
N TYR A 82 4.12 8.50 -5.42
CA TYR A 82 4.70 8.01 -6.66
C TYR A 82 4.43 6.50 -6.80
N ILE A 83 3.63 6.13 -7.78
CA ILE A 83 3.05 4.78 -7.86
C ILE A 83 4.12 3.70 -8.09
N ARG A 84 5.18 4.02 -8.84
CA ARG A 84 6.26 3.05 -9.10
C ARG A 84 7.07 2.75 -7.83
N ALA A 85 7.19 3.70 -6.91
CA ALA A 85 7.79 3.44 -5.61
C ALA A 85 6.97 2.41 -4.84
N LEU A 86 5.63 2.56 -4.79
CA LEU A 86 4.76 1.58 -4.13
C LEU A 86 4.81 0.20 -4.79
N ILE A 87 4.74 0.12 -6.13
CA ILE A 87 4.82 -1.15 -6.86
C ILE A 87 6.14 -1.87 -6.56
N SER A 88 7.24 -1.12 -6.41
CA SER A 88 8.56 -1.69 -6.13
C SER A 88 8.65 -2.37 -4.76
N LEU A 89 7.90 -1.88 -3.76
CA LEU A 89 7.88 -2.46 -2.41
C LEU A 89 7.31 -3.88 -2.41
N PHE A 90 6.27 -4.12 -3.21
CA PHE A 90 5.55 -5.38 -3.22
C PHE A 90 6.08 -6.37 -4.26
N ARG A 91 7.24 -6.11 -4.86
CA ARG A 91 7.82 -6.97 -5.89
C ARG A 91 8.27 -8.30 -5.27
N SER A 92 7.65 -9.41 -5.70
CA SER A 92 8.17 -10.75 -5.43
C SER A 92 9.53 -10.91 -6.14
N ARG A 93 10.55 -11.32 -5.38
CA ARG A 93 11.89 -11.61 -5.92
C ARG A 93 11.89 -13.01 -6.53
N THR A 94 11.35 -13.17 -7.72
CA THR A 94 11.54 -14.41 -8.50
C THR A 94 12.88 -14.32 -9.22
N ALA A 95 13.88 -15.07 -8.76
CA ALA A 95 15.10 -15.33 -9.52
C ALA A 95 14.87 -16.53 -10.46
N THR A 96 15.64 -16.60 -11.54
CA THR A 96 15.50 -17.58 -12.62
C THR A 96 15.81 -19.02 -12.19
N ASP A 97 14.81 -19.88 -12.36
CA ASP A 97 14.81 -21.32 -12.71
C ASP A 97 15.65 -22.34 -11.93
N THR A 98 16.37 -21.98 -10.86
CA THR A 98 17.32 -22.93 -10.23
C THR A 98 17.16 -23.20 -8.73
N GLN A 99 16.27 -22.52 -7.97
CA GLN A 99 16.21 -22.69 -6.50
C GLN A 99 14.78 -22.61 -5.90
N ARG A 100 13.90 -23.53 -6.31
CA ARG A 100 12.47 -23.58 -5.93
C ARG A 100 12.15 -23.55 -4.43
N ASP A 101 13.02 -24.06 -3.55
CA ASP A 101 12.76 -24.09 -2.09
C ASP A 101 13.27 -22.84 -1.35
N VAL A 102 14.36 -22.22 -1.81
CA VAL A 102 14.87 -20.94 -1.26
C VAL A 102 13.96 -19.78 -1.69
N GLU A 103 13.29 -19.91 -2.84
CA GLU A 103 12.35 -18.94 -3.39
C GLU A 103 11.06 -18.80 -2.56
N LYS A 104 10.49 -19.89 -2.07
CA LYS A 104 9.29 -19.82 -1.21
C LYS A 104 9.54 -19.07 0.09
N GLN A 105 10.78 -19.08 0.56
CA GLN A 105 11.22 -18.42 1.78
C GLN A 105 11.35 -16.90 1.62
N THR A 106 11.57 -16.38 0.39
CA THR A 106 11.68 -14.94 0.10
C THR A 106 10.36 -14.31 -0.33
N LEU A 107 9.26 -15.08 -0.31
CA LEU A 107 7.91 -14.56 -0.52
C LEU A 107 7.45 -13.74 0.68
N ILE A 108 6.71 -12.67 0.40
CA ILE A 108 6.06 -11.83 1.41
C ILE A 108 4.91 -12.65 1.99
N ASP A 109 4.99 -12.95 3.29
CA ASP A 109 3.92 -13.62 4.06
C ASP A 109 2.80 -12.62 4.39
N ARG A 110 3.18 -11.42 4.83
CA ARG A 110 2.25 -10.31 5.09
C ARG A 110 2.96 -8.97 5.02
N CYS A 111 2.18 -7.90 4.86
CA CYS A 111 2.66 -6.53 4.95
C CYS A 111 1.85 -5.73 5.96
N ASP A 112 2.52 -5.14 6.94
CA ASP A 112 1.92 -4.16 7.84
C ASP A 112 2.25 -2.76 7.33
N VAL A 113 1.21 -1.94 7.15
CA VAL A 113 1.35 -0.55 6.71
C VAL A 113 0.87 0.39 7.80
N ALA A 114 1.67 1.41 8.07
CA ALA A 114 1.30 2.56 8.89
C ALA A 114 1.44 3.85 8.07
N ILE A 115 0.42 4.71 8.13
CA ILE A 115 0.49 6.06 7.57
C ILE A 115 0.60 7.03 8.73
N GLU A 116 1.61 7.88 8.68
CA GLU A 116 1.83 8.97 9.64
C GLU A 116 1.65 10.30 8.92
N ASP A 117 0.89 11.20 9.53
CA ASP A 117 0.64 12.57 9.08
C ASP A 117 0.07 13.39 10.25
N GLY A 118 0.29 14.70 10.24
CA GLY A 118 -0.18 15.62 11.27
C GLY A 118 0.86 16.64 11.69
N GLU A 119 0.44 17.56 12.57
CA GLU A 119 1.27 18.69 13.00
C GLU A 119 2.54 18.21 13.73
N GLY A 120 3.71 18.69 13.26
CA GLY A 120 5.02 18.34 13.84
C GLY A 120 5.53 16.94 13.51
N ILE A 121 4.86 16.18 12.64
CA ILE A 121 5.27 14.84 12.21
C ILE A 121 5.57 14.86 10.71
N GLN A 122 6.63 14.18 10.28
CA GLN A 122 6.91 14.01 8.85
C GLN A 122 5.95 12.99 8.24
N SER A 123 5.23 13.41 7.21
CA SER A 123 4.25 12.59 6.51
C SER A 123 4.92 11.42 5.78
N ARG A 124 4.55 10.18 6.14
CA ARG A 124 5.24 8.97 5.68
C ARG A 124 4.30 7.78 5.53
N PHE A 125 4.45 7.08 4.42
CA PHE A 125 3.89 5.74 4.19
C PHE A 125 4.95 4.72 4.60
N ILE A 126 4.68 3.98 5.68
CA ILE A 126 5.62 3.03 6.28
C ILE A 126 5.11 1.62 5.99
N ALA A 127 5.83 0.89 5.13
CA ALA A 127 5.51 -0.51 4.83
C ALA A 127 6.53 -1.44 5.48
N ARG A 128 6.05 -2.36 6.30
CA ARG A 128 6.83 -3.43 6.91
C ARG A 128 6.46 -4.75 6.28
N LEU A 129 7.33 -5.25 5.42
CA LEU A 129 7.22 -6.53 4.75
C LEU A 129 7.76 -7.64 5.66
N ILE A 130 6.94 -8.63 5.96
CA ILE A 130 7.34 -9.84 6.69
C ILE A 130 7.41 -10.98 5.68
N PHE A 131 8.55 -11.65 5.60
CA PHE A 131 8.81 -12.74 4.67
C PHE A 131 8.64 -14.10 5.37
N ARG A 132 8.33 -15.15 4.61
CA ARG A 132 8.11 -16.50 5.16
C ARG A 132 9.32 -17.09 5.89
N ASN A 133 10.53 -16.65 5.57
CA ASN A 133 11.75 -17.03 6.30
C ASN A 133 11.98 -16.24 7.59
N GLY A 134 11.04 -15.41 8.03
CA GLY A 134 11.14 -14.60 9.23
C GLY A 134 11.90 -13.28 9.05
N LEU A 135 12.47 -13.01 7.87
CA LEU A 135 13.07 -11.71 7.60
C LEU A 135 12.00 -10.62 7.57
N THR A 136 12.40 -9.40 7.91
CA THR A 136 11.53 -8.22 7.84
C THR A 136 12.25 -7.08 7.14
N SER A 137 11.60 -6.43 6.19
CA SER A 137 12.09 -5.20 5.54
C SER A 137 11.13 -4.05 5.83
N THR A 138 11.65 -2.89 6.20
CA THR A 138 10.85 -1.69 6.46
C THR A 138 11.21 -0.58 5.50
N HIS A 139 10.22 -0.08 4.77
CA HIS A 139 10.36 1.00 3.81
C HIS A 139 9.54 2.20 4.27
N ARG A 140 10.10 3.41 4.09
CA ARG A 140 9.47 4.66 4.46
C ARG A 140 9.45 5.56 3.23
N LEU A 141 8.28 5.81 2.69
CA LEU A 141 8.09 6.68 1.53
C LEU A 141 7.49 8.01 2.01
N PRO A 142 8.13 9.16 1.72
CA PRO A 142 7.46 10.44 1.90
C PRO A 142 6.34 10.60 0.87
N PHE A 143 5.36 11.43 1.21
CA PHE A 143 4.27 11.86 0.33
C PHE A 143 3.91 13.32 0.59
#